data_AF-A0A7W1FFB0-F1
#
_entry.id   AF-A0A7W1FFB0-F1
#
_cell.length_a   1.000
_cell.length_b   1.000
_cell.length_c   1.000
_cell.angle_alpha   90.00
_cell.angle_beta   90.00
_cell.angle_gamma   90.00
#
_symmetry.space_group_name_H-M   'P 1'
#
loop_
_entity.id
_entity.type
_entity.pdbx_description
1 polymer ?
#
loop_
_entity_poly.entity_id
_entity_poly.type
_entity_poly.pdbx_seq_one_letter_code
_entity_poly.pdbx_strand_id
1 'polypeptide(L)' 'MKFRFYFDDGRFEGIDDSRRVNVMLRGKGFPVAYREEYAGHNWTGWRDRLAEAFVALWEN' A
#
# COMPACT_ATOMS: atom_id res chain seq x y z
N MET A 1 -1.63 10.97 -17.92
CA MET A 1 -1.20 10.85 -16.51
C MET A 1 -1.60 9.46 -16.02
N LYS A 2 -0.68 8.64 -15.51
CA LYS A 2 -1.04 7.31 -14.96
C LYS A 2 -1.43 7.47 -13.50
N PHE A 3 -2.48 6.78 -13.05
CA PHE A 3 -2.81 6.69 -11.63
C PHE A 3 -1.65 6.09 -10.83
N ARG A 4 -1.37 6.65 -9.64
CA ARG A 4 -0.44 6.11 -8.65
C ARG A 4 -1.22 5.43 -7.54
N PHE A 5 -0.69 4.34 -7.02
CA PHE A 5 -1.31 3.57 -5.95
C PHE A 5 -0.37 3.47 -4.74
N TYR A 6 -0.95 3.56 -3.55
CA TYR A 6 -0.29 3.24 -2.30
C TYR A 6 -1.08 2.12 -1.62
N PHE A 7 -0.38 1.09 -1.18
CA PHE A 7 -0.94 -0.04 -0.43
C PHE A 7 -0.09 -0.27 0.81
N ASP A 8 -0.76 -0.37 1.93
CA ASP A 8 -0.22 -0.75 3.21
C ASP A 8 -1.15 -1.82 3.78
N ASP A 9 -0.58 -2.93 4.25
CA ASP A 9 -1.34 -4.05 4.78
C ASP A 9 -0.60 -4.77 5.91
N GLY A 10 -1.36 -5.21 6.89
CA GLY A 10 -0.87 -5.92 8.07
C GLY A 10 -0.66 -7.41 7.77
N ARG A 11 0.47 -7.97 8.20
CA ARG A 11 0.76 -9.41 8.08
C ARG A 11 -0.17 -10.30 8.90
N PHE A 12 -0.91 -9.74 9.86
CA PHE A 12 -1.90 -10.45 10.67
C PHE A 12 -3.34 -10.26 10.13
N GLU A 13 -3.48 -9.65 8.96
CA GLU A 13 -4.72 -9.52 8.18
C GLU A 13 -4.51 -10.26 6.85
N GLY A 14 -5.56 -10.63 6.12
CA GLY A 14 -5.47 -11.48 4.91
C GLY A 14 -4.66 -10.88 3.74
N ILE A 15 -3.34 -10.84 3.87
CA ILE A 15 -2.39 -10.05 3.06
C ILE A 15 -2.23 -10.53 1.62
N ASP A 16 -2.65 -11.76 1.32
CA ASP A 16 -2.44 -12.38 0.02
C ASP A 16 -3.17 -11.63 -1.11
N ASP A 17 -4.32 -11.02 -0.81
CA ASP A 17 -5.05 -10.22 -1.81
C ASP A 17 -4.32 -8.92 -2.13
N SER A 18 -3.79 -8.22 -1.13
CA SER A 18 -2.96 -7.03 -1.33
C SER A 18 -1.68 -7.33 -2.12
N ARG A 19 -1.03 -8.48 -1.87
CA ARG A 19 0.11 -8.95 -2.67
C ARG A 19 -0.28 -9.19 -4.12
N ARG A 20 -1.40 -9.87 -4.38
CA ARG A 20 -1.91 -10.13 -5.74
C ARG A 20 -2.20 -8.83 -6.49
N VAL A 21 -2.89 -7.88 -5.84
CA VAL A 21 -3.23 -6.58 -6.45
C VAL A 21 -1.98 -5.76 -6.78
N ASN A 22 -0.98 -5.73 -5.89
CA ASN A 22 0.31 -5.08 -6.14
C ASN A 22 0.99 -5.64 -7.41
N VAL A 23 1.05 -6.97 -7.56
CA VAL A 23 1.60 -7.63 -8.77
C VAL A 23 0.81 -7.25 -10.02
N MET A 24 -0.53 -7.33 -9.96
CA MET A 24 -1.40 -7.00 -11.10
C MET A 24 -1.25 -5.55 -11.57
N LEU A 25 -1.19 -4.59 -10.65
CA LEU A 25 -1.09 -3.16 -11.00
C LEU A 25 0.29 -2.80 -11.54
N ARG A 26 1.36 -3.33 -10.96
CA ARG A 26 2.72 -3.20 -11.51
C ARG A 26 2.82 -3.82 -12.89
N GLY A 27 2.22 -4.99 -13.11
CA GLY A 27 2.16 -5.64 -14.42
C GLY A 27 1.46 -4.80 -15.50
N LYS A 28 0.49 -3.95 -15.11
CA LYS A 28 -0.17 -2.97 -15.99
C LYS A 28 0.65 -1.68 -16.18
N GLY A 29 1.82 -1.57 -15.54
CA GLY A 29 2.71 -0.42 -15.63
C GLY A 29 2.23 0.79 -14.83
N PHE A 30 1.43 0.59 -13.79
CA PHE A 30 1.12 1.64 -12.80
C PHE A 30 2.25 1.74 -11.77
N PRO A 31 2.62 2.96 -11.32
CA PRO A 31 3.49 3.11 -10.17
C PRO A 31 2.72 2.71 -8.90
N VAL A 32 3.35 1.85 -8.09
CA VAL A 32 2.77 1.33 -6.85
C VAL A 32 3.81 1.46 -5.72
N ALA A 33 3.44 2.08 -4.61
CA ALA A 33 4.12 1.96 -3.33
C ALA A 33 3.42 0.86 -2.53
N TYR A 34 4.15 -0.17 -2.09
CA TYR A 34 3.61 -1.32 -1.37
C TYR A 34 4.40 -1.54 -0.08
N ARG A 35 3.69 -1.58 1.05
CA ARG A 35 4.24 -1.81 2.38
C ARG A 35 3.53 -2.98 3.05
N GLU A 36 4.29 -3.72 3.84
CA GLU A 36 3.77 -4.73 4.75
C GLU A 36 4.30 -4.43 6.15
N GLU A 37 3.44 -4.54 7.16
CA GLU A 37 3.83 -4.33 8.55
C GLU A 37 3.45 -5.53 9.42
N TYR A 38 4.19 -5.76 10.52
CA TYR A 38 3.79 -6.72 11.55
C TYR A 38 2.67 -6.13 12.42
N ALA A 39 1.52 -5.88 11.78
CA ALA A 39 0.33 -5.30 12.37
C ALA A 39 -0.92 -6.11 11.96
N GLY A 40 -2.00 -5.93 12.73
CA GLY A 40 -3.34 -6.41 12.44
C GLY A 40 -4.30 -5.25 12.17
N HIS A 41 -5.60 -5.51 12.09
CA HIS A 41 -6.61 -4.52 11.68
C HIS A 41 -6.81 -3.44 12.75
N ASN A 42 -5.95 -2.41 12.75
CA ASN A 42 -5.87 -1.46 13.86
C ASN A 42 -5.51 -0.03 13.44
N TRP A 43 -6.09 0.93 14.18
CA TRP A 43 -5.91 2.36 13.93
C TRP A 43 -4.48 2.85 14.11
N THR A 44 -3.72 2.29 15.06
CA THR A 44 -2.35 2.72 15.33
C THR A 44 -1.45 2.51 14.13
N GLY A 45 -1.51 1.31 13.51
CA GLY A 45 -0.76 1.00 12.30
C GLY A 45 -1.11 1.94 11.14
N TRP A 46 -2.40 2.12 10.85
CA TRP A 46 -2.84 3.00 9.75
C TRP A 46 -2.42 4.46 9.97
N ARG A 47 -2.57 4.97 11.20
CA ARG A 47 -2.18 6.35 11.53
C ARG A 47 -0.69 6.56 11.33
N ASP A 48 0.14 5.59 11.75
CA ASP A 48 1.60 5.70 11.65
C ASP A 48 2.08 5.73 10.18
N ARG A 49 1.28 5.18 9.25
CA ARG A 49 1.58 5.12 7.80
C ARG A 49 0.92 6.22 6.96
N LEU A 50 -0.03 6.96 7.52
CA LEU A 50 -0.84 7.92 6.76
C LEU A 50 0.01 9.02 6.08
N ALA A 51 1.00 9.57 6.79
CA ALA A 51 1.89 10.59 6.22
C ALA A 51 2.70 10.05 5.04
N GLU A 52 3.22 8.83 5.15
CA GLU A 52 3.95 8.14 4.07
C GLU A 52 3.06 7.94 2.83
N ALA A 53 1.79 7.58 3.03
CA ALA A 53 0.82 7.43 1.95
C ALA A 53 0.65 8.74 1.16
N PHE A 54 0.53 9.88 1.85
CA PHE A 54 0.41 11.18 1.18
C PHE A 54 1.65 11.52 0.37
N VAL A 55 2.85 11.32 0.94
CA VAL A 55 4.13 11.54 0.25
C VAL A 55 4.19 10.70 -1.03
N ALA A 56 3.93 9.40 -0.94
CA ALA A 56 3.98 8.48 -2.08
C ALA A 56 3.00 8.83 -3.22
N LEU A 57 1.87 9.46 -2.90
CA LEU A 57 0.83 9.82 -3.88
C LEU A 57 1.07 11.20 -4.52
N TRP A 58 1.63 12.15 -3.76
CA TRP A 58 1.78 13.55 -4.17
C TRP A 58 3.17 13.95 -4.66
N GLU A 59 4.21 13.16 -4.41
CA GLU A 59 5.52 13.43 -4.99
C GLU A 59 5.47 13.31 -6.53
N ASN A 60 6.04 14.31 -7.20
CA ASN A 60 5.94 14.51 -8.66
C ASN A 60 6.81 13.53 -9.44
#